data_AF-A0A5S4V1T1-F1
#
_entry.id   AF-A0A5S4V1T1-F1
#
_cell.length_a   1.000
_cell.length_b   1.000
_cell.length_c   1.000
_cell.angle_alpha   90.00
_cell.angle_beta   90.00
_cell.angle_gamma   90.00
#
_symmetry.space_group_name_H-M   'P 1'
#
loop_
_entity.id
_entity.type
_entity.pdbx_description
1 polymer ?
#
loop_
_entity_poly.entity_id
_entity_poly.type
_entity_poly.pdbx_seq_one_letter_code
_entity_poly.pdbx_strand_id
1 'polypeptide(L)'
;MPLQTGKWEANIDGRECHLFINGVRDTGEVSANISAGYSGAGDVPALTGIWDETTQHLVLLWVGSGDIATGVGPEIYDGYLITTPFDPMPGQDVAWTLVGTAQATGHWSLIHHNSNSRRSRFGWFARITNVR
;
A
#
# COMPACT_ATOMS: atom_id res chain seq x y z
N MET A 1 -10.68 -7.27 -12.20
CA MET A 1 -11.45 -6.45 -11.22
C MET A 1 -10.71 -5.14 -11.00
N PRO A 2 -11.41 -4.00 -11.04
CA PRO A 2 -10.80 -2.69 -10.79
C PRO A 2 -10.39 -2.54 -9.31
N LEU A 3 -9.21 -1.98 -9.09
CA LEU A 3 -8.72 -1.61 -7.77
C LEU A 3 -9.59 -0.50 -7.18
N GLN A 4 -10.00 -0.64 -5.93
CA GLN A 4 -10.87 0.33 -5.28
C GLN A 4 -10.06 1.57 -4.83
N THR A 5 -10.50 2.75 -5.23
CA THR A 5 -9.94 4.02 -4.76
C THR A 5 -10.50 4.41 -3.40
N GLY A 6 -9.75 5.19 -2.64
CA GLY A 6 -10.17 5.72 -1.34
C GLY A 6 -9.21 5.35 -0.23
N LYS A 7 -9.72 5.41 1.00
CA LYS A 7 -8.96 5.10 2.22
C LYS A 7 -8.98 3.60 2.50
N TRP A 8 -7.79 3.05 2.71
CA TRP A 8 -7.53 1.68 3.12
C TRP A 8 -6.90 1.72 4.51
N GLU A 9 -7.36 0.83 5.40
CA GLU A 9 -6.65 0.58 6.65
C GLU A 9 -5.43 -0.30 6.36
N ALA A 10 -4.41 -0.16 7.20
CA ALA A 10 -3.11 -0.73 6.90
C ALA A 10 -2.42 -1.18 8.17
N ASN A 11 -1.75 -2.32 8.10
CA ASN A 11 -0.79 -2.74 9.10
C ASN A 11 0.56 -3.04 8.42
N ILE A 12 1.54 -2.21 8.74
CA ILE A 12 2.92 -2.38 8.27
C ILE A 12 3.79 -2.59 9.49
N ASP A 13 4.41 -3.76 9.58
CA ASP A 13 5.28 -4.14 10.70
C ASP A 13 4.65 -3.92 12.10
N GLY A 14 3.35 -4.18 12.24
CA GLY A 14 2.62 -4.04 13.50
C GLY A 14 2.14 -2.62 13.80
N ARG A 15 2.35 -1.66 12.89
CA ARG A 15 1.89 -0.28 13.03
C ARG A 15 0.68 -0.04 12.15
N GLU A 16 -0.39 0.45 12.77
CA GLU A 16 -1.58 0.90 12.06
C GLU A 16 -1.28 2.19 11.30
N CYS A 17 -1.65 2.23 10.03
CA CYS A 17 -1.59 3.41 9.19
C CYS A 17 -2.74 3.39 8.18
N HIS A 18 -2.76 4.37 7.27
CA HIS A 18 -3.73 4.41 6.18
C HIS A 18 -3.02 4.55 4.83
N LEU A 19 -3.44 3.76 3.85
CA LEU A 19 -3.14 3.98 2.44
C LEU A 19 -4.33 4.67 1.79
N PHE A 20 -4.04 5.72 1.03
CA PHE A 20 -5.02 6.40 0.21
C PHE A 20 -4.69 6.12 -1.24
N ILE A 21 -5.56 5.38 -1.92
CA ILE A 21 -5.47 5.17 -3.37
C ILE A 21 -6.29 6.27 -4.03
N ASN A 22 -5.61 7.27 -4.57
CA ASN A 22 -6.24 8.48 -5.10
C ASN A 22 -6.85 8.25 -6.48
N GLY A 23 -6.23 7.39 -7.29
CA GLY A 23 -6.73 7.06 -8.61
C GLY A 23 -5.94 5.96 -9.27
N VAL A 24 -6.60 5.30 -10.24
CA VAL A 24 -5.99 4.34 -11.16
C VAL A 24 -6.35 4.79 -12.56
N ARG A 25 -5.35 5.02 -13.41
CA ARG A 25 -5.55 5.37 -14.83
C ARG A 25 -5.84 4.12 -15.65
N ASP A 26 -6.38 4.30 -16.85
CA ASP A 26 -6.65 3.20 -17.80
C ASP A 26 -5.38 2.41 -18.19
N THR A 27 -4.21 3.03 -18.06
CA THR A 27 -2.91 2.38 -18.29
C THR A 27 -2.45 1.51 -17.11
N GLY A 28 -3.21 1.45 -16.01
CA GLY A 28 -2.85 0.79 -14.77
C GLY A 28 -2.00 1.65 -13.83
N GLU A 29 -1.63 2.89 -14.20
CA GLU A 29 -0.88 3.77 -13.31
C GLU A 29 -1.68 4.15 -12.06
N VAL A 30 -1.08 3.99 -10.89
CA VAL A 30 -1.69 4.26 -9.58
C VAL A 30 -1.03 5.48 -8.94
N SER A 31 -1.86 6.40 -8.44
CA SER A 31 -1.43 7.46 -7.52
C SER A 31 -1.96 7.17 -6.13
N ALA A 32 -1.08 7.22 -5.13
CA ALA A 32 -1.44 6.91 -3.76
C ALA A 32 -0.63 7.72 -2.76
N ASN A 33 -0.96 7.61 -1.48
CA ASN A 33 -0.16 8.16 -0.39
C ASN A 33 -0.40 7.39 0.90
N ILE A 34 0.59 7.37 1.80
CA ILE A 34 0.48 6.71 3.10
C ILE A 34 0.45 7.75 4.23
N SER A 35 -0.37 7.55 5.26
CA SER A 35 -0.51 8.52 6.35
C SER A 35 0.81 8.76 7.09
N ALA A 36 1.04 10.02 7.52
CA ALA A 36 2.23 10.47 8.26
C ALA A 36 2.52 9.70 9.56
N GLY A 37 1.51 9.01 10.10
CA GLY A 37 1.67 8.06 11.19
C GLY A 37 2.68 6.95 10.89
N TYR A 38 3.06 6.74 9.62
CA TYR A 38 4.11 5.80 9.24
C TYR A 38 5.46 6.50 9.00
N SER A 39 5.48 7.69 8.39
CA SER A 39 6.69 8.34 7.86
C SER A 39 7.54 9.13 8.87
N GLY A 40 7.10 9.37 10.11
CA GLY A 40 7.88 10.07 11.15
C GLY A 40 8.22 11.55 10.85
N ALA A 41 8.33 11.92 9.57
CA ALA A 41 8.30 13.25 9.01
C ALA A 41 6.83 13.65 8.85
N GLY A 42 6.47 14.87 9.23
CA GLY A 42 5.09 15.37 9.15
C GLY A 42 4.48 15.37 7.74
N ASP A 43 5.27 15.06 6.71
CA ASP A 43 4.82 14.96 5.33
C ASP A 43 4.29 13.56 5.01
N VAL A 44 3.15 13.54 4.30
CA VAL A 44 2.49 12.35 3.78
C VAL A 44 3.22 11.91 2.52
N PRO A 45 3.91 10.75 2.50
CA PRO A 45 4.64 10.28 1.33
C PRO A 45 3.70 10.06 0.14
N ALA A 46 4.01 10.68 -1.00
CA ALA A 46 3.36 10.38 -2.26
C ALA A 46 3.92 9.07 -2.83
N LEU A 47 3.03 8.16 -3.19
CA LEU A 47 3.31 6.87 -3.79
C LEU A 47 2.86 6.89 -5.25
N THR A 48 3.67 6.29 -6.11
CA THR A 48 3.32 6.04 -7.51
C THR A 48 3.48 4.57 -7.82
N GLY A 49 2.66 4.01 -8.69
CA GLY A 49 2.70 2.57 -8.90
C GLY A 49 1.96 2.07 -10.13
N ILE A 50 1.84 0.76 -10.22
CA ILE A 50 1.14 0.05 -11.30
C ILE A 50 0.18 -0.96 -10.69
N TRP A 51 -1.00 -1.03 -11.26
CA TRP A 51 -2.04 -2.03 -11.02
C TRP A 51 -2.17 -2.94 -12.25
N ASP A 52 -1.95 -4.23 -12.06
CA ASP A 52 -2.27 -5.25 -13.03
C ASP A 52 -3.61 -5.90 -12.69
N GLU A 53 -4.64 -5.54 -13.46
CA GLU A 53 -5.98 -6.07 -13.29
C GLU A 53 -6.08 -7.58 -13.63
N THR A 54 -5.18 -8.12 -14.44
CA THR A 54 -5.21 -9.55 -14.80
C THR A 54 -4.76 -10.41 -13.63
N THR A 55 -3.66 -10.01 -13.00
CA THR A 55 -3.04 -10.75 -11.88
C THR A 55 -3.52 -10.27 -10.52
N GLN A 56 -4.33 -9.21 -10.48
CA GLN A 56 -4.78 -8.54 -9.25
C GLN A 56 -3.59 -8.09 -8.39
N HIS A 57 -2.56 -7.55 -9.05
CA HIS A 57 -1.26 -7.22 -8.46
C HIS A 57 -1.03 -5.71 -8.43
N LEU A 58 -0.66 -5.20 -7.27
CA LEU A 58 -0.35 -3.80 -7.02
C LEU A 58 1.13 -3.66 -6.65
N VAL A 59 1.84 -2.81 -7.37
CA VAL A 59 3.20 -2.38 -7.00
C VAL A 59 3.18 -0.87 -6.80
N LEU A 60 3.53 -0.40 -5.61
CA LEU A 60 3.73 1.02 -5.30
C LEU A 60 5.20 1.28 -4.99
N LEU A 61 5.65 2.47 -5.35
CA LEU A 61 6.98 2.99 -5.11
C LEU A 61 6.85 4.34 -4.41
N TRP A 62 7.51 4.44 -3.27
CA TRP A 62 7.90 5.71 -2.70
C TRP A 62 9.32 6.05 -3.12
N VAL A 63 9.48 7.21 -3.74
CA VAL A 63 10.80 7.82 -3.93
C VAL A 63 10.93 8.88 -2.85
N GLY A 64 11.80 8.66 -1.87
CA GLY A 64 12.09 9.63 -0.82
C GLY A 64 12.43 11.01 -1.39
N SER A 65 12.45 12.05 -0.56
CA SER A 65 12.64 13.46 -0.98
C SER A 65 13.98 13.76 -1.67
N GLY A 66 14.84 12.76 -1.89
CA GLY A 66 16.15 12.91 -2.51
C GLY A 66 17.17 13.60 -1.60
N ASP A 67 16.79 14.01 -0.40
CA ASP A 67 17.69 14.63 0.55
C ASP A 67 18.56 13.57 1.23
N ILE A 68 19.78 13.42 0.69
CA ILE A 68 20.82 12.52 1.18
C ILE A 68 21.08 12.72 2.68
N ALA A 69 20.85 13.93 3.22
CA ALA A 69 21.03 14.22 4.63
C ALA A 69 20.05 13.46 5.53
N THR A 70 18.86 13.14 5.03
CA THR A 70 17.84 12.38 5.78
C THR A 70 18.05 10.86 5.69
N GLY A 71 18.85 10.39 4.73
CA GLY A 71 19.21 8.98 4.58
C GLY A 71 18.06 8.05 4.22
N VAL A 72 16.86 8.58 3.96
CA VAL A 72 15.69 7.78 3.62
C VAL A 72 15.76 7.40 2.15
N GLY A 73 15.98 6.12 1.88
CA GLY A 73 15.96 5.61 0.51
C GLY A 73 14.57 5.10 0.10
N PRO A 74 14.41 4.73 -1.18
CA PRO A 74 13.11 4.39 -1.72
C PRO A 74 12.55 3.11 -1.10
N GLU A 75 11.22 3.05 -1.05
CA GLU A 75 10.45 1.93 -0.53
C GLU A 75 9.50 1.39 -1.59
N ILE A 76 9.48 0.07 -1.73
CA ILE A 76 8.64 -0.65 -2.68
C ILE A 76 7.60 -1.43 -1.88
N TYR A 77 6.34 -1.29 -2.26
CA TYR A 77 5.22 -2.08 -1.75
C TYR A 77 4.72 -2.98 -2.86
N ASP A 78 4.81 -4.29 -2.68
CA ASP A 78 4.32 -5.30 -3.62
C ASP A 78 3.20 -6.09 -2.96
N GLY A 79 2.01 -6.13 -3.53
CA GLY A 79 0.88 -6.86 -2.94
C GLY A 79 -0.21 -7.29 -3.92
N TYR A 80 -1.04 -8.22 -3.48
CA TYR A 80 -2.12 -8.84 -4.26
C TYR A 80 -3.48 -8.55 -3.62
N LEU A 81 -4.48 -8.30 -4.46
CA LEU A 81 -5.86 -8.09 -4.02
C LEU A 81 -6.60 -9.42 -3.88
N ILE A 82 -7.25 -9.61 -2.74
CA ILE A 82 -8.08 -10.76 -2.43
C ILE A 82 -9.45 -10.25 -2.01
N THR A 83 -10.52 -10.88 -2.49
CA THR A 83 -11.89 -10.59 -2.05
C THR A 83 -12.44 -11.67 -1.12
N THR A 84 -13.24 -11.25 -0.15
CA THR A 84 -13.97 -12.17 0.74
C THR A 84 -15.46 -11.81 0.74
N PRO A 85 -16.35 -12.74 0.34
CA PRO A 85 -16.03 -14.06 -0.21
C PRO A 85 -15.36 -13.94 -1.60
N PHE A 86 -14.72 -15.03 -2.04
CA PHE A 86 -14.09 -15.09 -3.36
C PHE A 86 -15.10 -14.98 -4.50
N ASP A 87 -16.30 -15.52 -4.31
CA ASP A 87 -17.42 -15.48 -5.26
C ASP A 87 -18.67 -14.88 -4.59
N PRO A 88 -18.78 -13.54 -4.55
CA PRO A 88 -19.89 -12.88 -3.87
C PRO A 88 -21.20 -12.99 -4.66
N MET A 89 -22.27 -13.37 -3.97
CA MET A 89 -23.61 -13.33 -4.54
C MET A 89 -24.15 -11.89 -4.63
N PRO A 90 -25.10 -11.59 -5.54
CA PRO A 90 -25.80 -10.31 -5.54
C PRO A 90 -26.39 -9.99 -4.16
N GLY A 91 -26.18 -8.77 -3.66
CA GLY A 91 -26.62 -8.36 -2.31
C GLY A 91 -25.70 -8.78 -1.16
N GLN A 92 -24.57 -9.44 -1.45
CA GLN A 92 -23.61 -9.84 -0.44
C GLN A 92 -22.51 -8.79 -0.26
N ASP A 93 -22.18 -8.50 1.00
CA ASP A 93 -21.02 -7.68 1.36
C ASP A 93 -19.72 -8.33 0.87
N VAL A 94 -18.89 -7.54 0.19
CA VAL A 94 -17.55 -7.94 -0.25
C VAL A 94 -16.53 -7.17 0.56
N ALA A 95 -15.53 -7.85 1.13
CA ALA A 95 -14.35 -7.23 1.72
C ALA A 95 -13.15 -7.36 0.76
N TRP A 96 -12.31 -6.32 0.67
CA TRP A 96 -11.18 -6.23 -0.26
C TRP A 96 -9.85 -6.10 0.49
N THR A 97 -9.04 -7.14 0.48
CA THR A 97 -7.79 -7.17 1.24
C THR A 97 -6.58 -7.12 0.30
N LEU A 98 -5.60 -6.27 0.60
CA LEU A 98 -4.35 -6.15 -0.15
C LEU A 98 -3.21 -6.75 0.69
N VAL A 99 -2.65 -7.89 0.30
CA VAL A 99 -1.62 -8.58 1.10
C VAL A 99 -0.28 -8.60 0.37
N GLY A 100 0.82 -8.36 1.09
CA GLY A 100 2.11 -8.18 0.40
C GLY A 100 3.35 -7.99 1.26
N THR A 101 4.38 -7.39 0.64
CA THR A 101 5.70 -7.16 1.25
C THR A 101 6.22 -5.78 0.95
N ALA A 102 6.82 -5.13 1.97
CA ALA A 102 7.52 -3.86 1.80
C ALA A 102 9.00 -4.12 1.81
N GLN A 103 9.68 -3.38 0.96
CA GLN A 103 11.12 -3.36 0.91
C GLN A 103 11.61 -1.94 0.80
N ALA A 104 12.26 -1.46 1.84
CA ALA A 104 13.01 -0.23 1.81
C ALA A 104 14.46 -0.51 1.44
N THR A 105 15.08 0.42 0.72
CA THR A 105 16.51 0.41 0.42
C THR A 105 17.17 1.59 1.12
N GLY A 106 18.30 1.40 1.79
CA GLY A 106 19.03 2.46 2.50
C GLY A 106 19.19 2.22 4.00
N HIS A 107 20.28 2.74 4.56
CA HIS A 107 20.71 2.49 5.94
C HIS A 107 19.81 3.15 7.01
N TRP A 108 19.07 4.21 6.67
CA TRP A 108 18.21 4.96 7.60
C TRP A 108 16.71 4.72 7.40
N SER A 109 16.32 3.72 6.60
CA SER A 109 14.93 3.26 6.51
C SER A 109 14.40 2.68 7.84
N LEU A 110 15.28 2.54 8.84
CA LEU A 110 14.98 2.09 10.19
C LEU A 110 13.99 2.98 10.96
N ILE A 111 13.67 4.17 10.44
CA ILE A 111 12.65 5.07 11.03
C ILE A 111 11.23 4.58 10.71
N HIS A 112 11.05 3.88 9.58
CA HIS A 112 9.75 3.44 9.07
C HIS A 112 9.51 1.95 9.28
N HIS A 113 10.58 1.15 9.28
CA HIS A 113 10.55 -0.28 9.51
C HIS A 113 11.62 -0.68 10.52
N ASN A 114 11.38 -1.75 11.28
CA ASN A 114 12.48 -2.49 11.89
C ASN A 114 13.21 -3.28 10.79
N SER A 115 13.92 -2.59 9.88
CA SER A 115 14.70 -3.13 8.78
C SER A 115 15.85 -3.99 9.31
N ASN A 116 15.52 -5.18 9.78
CA ASN A 116 16.47 -6.26 9.94
C ASN A 116 16.65 -6.97 8.58
N SER A 117 17.63 -7.86 8.46
CA SER A 117 17.93 -8.58 7.20
C SER A 117 16.78 -9.47 6.67
N ARG A 118 15.62 -9.49 7.32
CA ARG A 118 14.41 -10.18 6.87
C ARG A 118 13.51 -9.18 6.16
N ARG A 119 12.92 -9.59 5.04
CA ARG A 119 11.87 -8.83 4.35
C ARG A 119 10.74 -8.49 5.32
N SER A 120 10.47 -7.20 5.52
CA SER A 120 9.28 -6.73 6.24
C SER A 120 8.04 -7.23 5.51
N ARG A 121 7.11 -7.82 6.27
CA ARG A 121 5.82 -8.29 5.73
C ARG A 121 4.76 -7.27 6.14
N PHE A 122 3.94 -6.84 5.19
CA PHE A 122 2.78 -6.01 5.51
C PHE A 122 1.48 -6.68 5.11
N GLY A 123 0.43 -6.33 5.82
CA GLY A 123 -0.94 -6.64 5.42
C GLY A 123 -1.70 -5.33 5.34
N TRP A 124 -2.11 -4.94 4.14
CA TRP A 124 -3.14 -3.92 4.00
C TRP A 124 -4.49 -4.59 4.16
N PHE A 125 -5.36 -3.98 4.93
CA PHE A 125 -6.72 -4.45 5.07
C PHE A 125 -7.63 -3.27 4.79
N ALA A 126 -8.36 -3.30 3.69
CA ALA A 126 -9.55 -2.47 3.62
C ALA A 126 -10.79 -3.33 3.71
N ARG A 127 -11.80 -2.78 4.36
CA ARG A 127 -13.16 -3.24 4.19
C ARG A 127 -13.92 -2.07 3.62
N ILE A 128 -14.01 -2.03 2.30
CA ILE A 128 -15.12 -1.34 1.68
C ILE A 128 -16.28 -2.33 1.80
N THR A 129 -17.45 -1.90 2.25
CA THR A 129 -18.64 -2.75 2.26
C THR A 129 -19.48 -2.31 1.08
N ASN A 130 -19.55 -3.12 0.02
CA ASN A 130 -20.50 -2.85 -1.06
C ASN A 130 -21.85 -3.46 -0.69
N VAL A 131 -22.82 -2.62 -0.37
CA VAL A 131 -24.22 -3.03 -0.37
C VAL A 131 -24.74 -2.69 -1.77
N ARG A 132 -24.88 -3.69 -2.64
CA ARG A 132 -25.58 -3.52 -3.92
C ARG A 132 -26.99 -4.06 -3.81
#